data_AF-A0A4Q3A285-F1
#
_entry.id   AF-A0A4Q3A285-F1
#
_cell.length_a   1.000
_cell.length_b   1.000
_cell.length_c   1.000
_cell.angle_alpha   90.00
_cell.angle_beta   90.00
_cell.angle_gamma   90.00
#
_symmetry.space_group_name_H-M   'P 1'
#
loop_
_entity.id
_entity.type
_entity.pdbx_description
1 polymer ?
#
loop_
_entity_poly.entity_id
_entity_poly.type
_entity_poly.pdbx_seq_one_letter_code
_entity_poly.pdbx_strand_id
1 'polypeptide(L)'
;MNLKNPSVLRCLAASLLLAMGDHAHGAWTKFEDFEIGFTANATVSGIHGWVADAPASATATLDPAASGRGLVCRAQPGGRNDIYRPLGAMEIPNGTTATVFFEAFIPTAGAGDENISIGLSDVAAPNDYGAYEPQFRWSNADIFPRNGTAFMDTGYNHKTGEWMQVWLVVNNATDTVDMHVQSPTGSTTRVKVANDFGFRNGVAANALVSFMLIQSAGQDIYIDNIYVANGSVDLTFPPIPGTLPTVVADAIETGVGAAITFDPLANDTGRIDQTSLQIITAPTSGTAVIEGGKIRYRHTGSTTGTDRFRYRIANPEGAEHSEGNVTVNISSSFRLANVTANVPADPPAAAAGGLAIIDGLPGLTFPDAVAMTSVPGKPEALLVASVNGSIWYVPDSTAAVPVKQQVLNVASLSNFTRGRSIYSIECFPDFATTGHIIVNYQGDSSRLPAPGPGQTVQDVMVNLDKNGAPDSIIECDLRVSRFTLSPDHLVSAVDGLSPNRIRVG
;
A
#
# COMPACT_ATOMS: atom_id res chain seq x y z
N MET A 1 -32.07 -40.33 32.49
CA MET A 1 -30.79 -40.34 33.22
C MET A 1 -29.70 -40.79 32.25
N ASN A 2 -29.08 -39.87 31.50
CA ASN A 2 -27.63 -39.77 31.34
C ASN A 2 -27.27 -38.64 30.37
N LEU A 3 -26.32 -37.84 30.85
CA LEU A 3 -25.77 -36.62 30.31
C LEU A 3 -24.40 -36.90 29.67
N LYS A 4 -24.02 -36.05 28.70
CA LYS A 4 -22.66 -35.53 28.42
C LYS A 4 -21.58 -36.47 27.87
N ASN A 5 -21.18 -36.24 26.60
CA ASN A 5 -19.98 -35.48 26.18
C ASN A 5 -19.42 -35.97 24.83
N PRO A 6 -19.29 -35.11 23.80
CA PRO A 6 -18.26 -35.25 22.79
C PRO A 6 -17.03 -34.43 23.20
N SER A 7 -15.90 -35.11 23.32
CA SER A 7 -14.59 -34.57 23.68
C SER A 7 -14.14 -33.52 22.66
N VAL A 8 -13.81 -32.34 23.19
CA VAL A 8 -13.15 -31.23 22.51
C VAL A 8 -11.83 -31.72 21.88
N LEU A 9 -11.76 -31.67 20.55
CA LEU A 9 -10.53 -31.90 19.79
C LEU A 9 -9.58 -30.73 20.09
N ARG A 10 -8.51 -31.03 20.82
CA ARG A 10 -7.45 -30.07 21.16
C ARG A 10 -6.77 -29.60 19.88
N CYS A 11 -6.75 -28.29 19.67
CA CYS A 11 -5.83 -27.62 18.76
C CYS A 11 -4.40 -27.88 19.25
N LEU A 12 -3.67 -28.75 18.57
CA LEU A 12 -2.23 -28.80 18.64
C LEU A 12 -1.72 -28.08 17.40
N ALA A 13 -1.28 -26.83 17.57
CA ALA A 13 -0.50 -26.13 16.56
C ALA A 13 0.82 -26.90 16.40
N ALA A 14 0.86 -27.79 15.41
CA ALA A 14 2.11 -28.38 14.96
C ALA A 14 2.84 -27.29 14.18
N SER A 15 3.91 -26.75 14.78
CA SER A 15 4.91 -25.95 14.07
C SER A 15 5.54 -26.82 13.00
N LEU A 16 4.99 -26.74 11.79
CA LEU A 16 5.54 -27.39 10.62
C LEU A 16 6.77 -26.57 10.19
N LEU A 17 7.95 -27.08 10.54
CA LEU A 17 9.22 -26.62 10.02
C LEU A 17 9.22 -26.89 8.51
N LEU A 18 8.83 -25.89 7.70
CA LEU A 18 9.03 -25.95 6.25
C LEU A 18 10.53 -25.81 5.98
N ALA A 19 11.16 -26.90 5.60
CA ALA A 19 12.42 -26.86 4.87
C ALA A 19 12.15 -26.16 3.53
N MET A 20 12.60 -24.91 3.41
CA MET A 20 12.65 -24.19 2.14
C MET A 20 14.07 -24.30 1.58
N GLY A 21 14.18 -24.91 0.41
CA GLY A 21 15.22 -24.70 -0.61
C GLY A 21 16.67 -24.68 -0.17
N ASP A 22 17.38 -25.80 -0.42
CA ASP A 22 18.83 -25.87 -0.49
C ASP A 22 19.39 -24.83 -1.47
N HIS A 23 19.81 -23.68 -0.93
CA HIS A 23 20.91 -22.91 -1.48
C HIS A 23 22.13 -23.27 -0.63
N ALA A 24 23.21 -23.69 -1.28
CA ALA A 24 24.45 -24.09 -0.61
C ALA A 24 25.12 -22.88 0.06
N HIS A 25 24.71 -22.57 1.28
CA HIS A 25 25.46 -21.74 2.23
C HIS A 25 26.55 -22.62 2.85
N GLY A 26 27.69 -22.04 3.24
CA GLY A 26 28.68 -22.82 4.00
C GLY A 26 28.03 -23.36 5.28
N ALA A 27 28.45 -24.55 5.72
CA ALA A 27 27.77 -25.32 6.76
C ALA A 27 27.97 -24.71 8.15
N TRP A 28 27.33 -23.56 8.41
CA TRP A 28 27.24 -22.99 9.75
C TRP A 28 26.52 -23.97 10.67
N THR A 29 27.24 -24.41 11.70
CA THR A 29 26.66 -25.18 12.80
C THR A 29 26.41 -24.24 13.96
N LYS A 30 25.17 -24.17 14.43
CA LYS A 30 24.80 -23.35 15.59
C LYS A 30 25.47 -23.91 16.85
N PHE A 31 26.29 -23.09 17.49
CA PHE A 31 26.87 -23.40 18.79
C PHE A 31 25.92 -23.01 19.92
N GLU A 32 25.44 -21.76 19.91
CA GLU A 32 24.51 -21.23 20.92
C GLU A 32 23.78 -19.99 20.41
N ASP A 33 22.49 -19.89 20.70
CA ASP A 33 21.65 -18.69 20.52
C ASP A 33 20.90 -18.29 21.80
N PHE A 34 21.12 -19.01 22.90
CA PHE A 34 20.54 -18.74 24.22
C PHE A 34 19.00 -18.77 24.29
N GLU A 35 18.31 -19.19 23.22
CA GLU A 35 16.84 -19.20 23.17
C GLU A 35 16.22 -20.43 23.83
N ILE A 36 16.82 -21.60 23.60
CA ILE A 36 16.29 -22.89 24.08
C ILE A 36 16.97 -23.27 25.39
N GLY A 37 16.19 -23.62 26.41
CA GLY A 37 16.71 -24.15 27.68
C GLY A 37 17.18 -23.08 28.67
N PHE A 38 17.28 -21.82 28.27
CA PHE A 38 17.56 -20.69 29.16
C PHE A 38 16.30 -20.04 29.69
N THR A 39 16.44 -19.28 30.77
CA THR A 39 15.34 -18.53 31.40
C THR A 39 15.82 -17.11 31.65
N ALA A 40 14.96 -16.13 31.34
CA ALA A 40 15.29 -14.72 31.52
C ALA A 40 15.72 -14.42 32.96
N ASN A 41 16.86 -13.74 33.09
CA ASN A 41 17.54 -13.35 34.32
C ASN A 41 18.05 -14.52 35.19
N ALA A 42 18.15 -15.73 34.64
CA ALA A 42 18.80 -16.87 35.27
C ALA A 42 20.25 -17.01 34.78
N THR A 43 21.10 -17.71 35.54
CA THR A 43 22.48 -17.97 35.12
C THR A 43 22.54 -18.82 33.84
N VAL A 44 23.51 -18.55 32.97
CA VAL A 44 23.83 -19.43 31.83
C VAL A 44 24.65 -20.65 32.27
N SER A 45 25.36 -20.55 33.40
CA SER A 45 26.26 -21.61 33.87
C SER A 45 25.48 -22.86 34.25
N GLY A 46 25.97 -24.02 33.82
CA GLY A 46 25.33 -25.32 34.00
C GLY A 46 24.31 -25.68 32.90
N ILE A 47 23.99 -24.75 31.99
CA ILE A 47 23.08 -24.99 30.86
C ILE A 47 23.92 -25.22 29.61
N HIS A 48 23.60 -26.27 28.84
CA HIS A 48 24.31 -26.65 27.60
C HIS A 48 25.84 -26.86 27.71
N GLY A 49 26.38 -26.94 28.94
CA GLY A 49 27.81 -27.05 29.19
C GLY A 49 28.54 -25.72 29.34
N TRP A 50 27.82 -24.59 29.40
CA TRP A 50 28.40 -23.32 29.84
C TRP A 50 28.86 -23.42 31.28
N VAL A 51 30.01 -22.83 31.57
CA VAL A 51 30.59 -22.71 32.91
C VAL A 51 30.98 -21.26 33.11
N ALA A 52 30.66 -20.72 34.29
CA ALA A 52 31.12 -19.40 34.72
C ALA A 52 31.68 -19.49 36.14
N ASP A 53 32.81 -18.84 36.39
CA ASP A 53 33.41 -18.77 37.73
C ASP A 53 32.57 -17.91 38.69
N ALA A 54 31.84 -16.93 38.17
CA ALA A 54 30.81 -16.19 38.87
C ALA A 54 29.44 -16.37 38.17
N PRO A 55 28.71 -17.49 38.41
CA PRO A 55 27.45 -17.80 37.74
C PRO A 55 26.38 -16.70 37.84
N ALA A 56 26.30 -16.03 38.99
CA ALA A 56 25.33 -14.95 39.20
C ALA A 56 25.58 -13.72 38.28
N SER A 57 26.80 -13.57 37.75
CA SER A 57 27.22 -12.49 36.86
C SER A 57 27.26 -12.91 35.38
N ALA A 58 26.85 -14.14 35.06
CA ALA A 58 26.71 -14.64 33.70
C ALA A 58 25.28 -15.15 33.51
N THR A 59 24.40 -14.33 32.93
CA THR A 59 22.95 -14.56 32.91
C THR A 59 22.38 -14.52 31.50
N ALA A 60 21.35 -15.32 31.23
CA ALA A 60 20.52 -15.14 30.05
C ALA A 60 19.56 -13.99 30.31
N THR A 61 19.43 -13.02 29.41
CA THR A 61 18.52 -11.87 29.57
C THR A 61 17.95 -11.47 28.22
N LEU A 62 16.90 -10.63 28.20
CA LEU A 62 16.33 -10.18 26.93
C LEU A 62 17.32 -9.27 26.18
N ASP A 63 17.28 -9.31 24.86
CA ASP A 63 18.08 -8.45 23.98
C ASP A 63 18.01 -6.97 24.43
N PRO A 64 19.15 -6.36 24.80
CA PRO A 64 19.19 -4.98 25.28
C PRO A 64 18.80 -3.95 24.21
N ALA A 65 18.86 -4.31 22.93
CA ALA A 65 18.47 -3.43 21.81
C ALA A 65 16.98 -3.52 21.46
N ALA A 66 16.22 -4.46 22.03
CA ALA A 66 14.86 -4.79 21.63
C ALA A 66 14.71 -4.99 20.10
N SER A 67 15.74 -5.58 19.48
CA SER A 67 15.89 -5.71 18.03
C SER A 67 15.18 -6.94 17.45
N GLY A 68 14.52 -7.73 18.30
CA GLY A 68 13.87 -9.00 17.93
C GLY A 68 14.72 -10.24 18.22
N ARG A 69 15.97 -10.08 18.68
CA ARG A 69 16.74 -11.15 19.30
C ARG A 69 16.08 -11.47 20.65
N GLY A 70 15.91 -12.74 20.98
CA GLY A 70 15.17 -13.16 22.17
C GLY A 70 16.01 -13.05 23.42
N LEU A 71 16.46 -14.19 23.95
CA LEU A 71 17.39 -14.24 25.07
C LEU A 71 18.84 -14.21 24.58
N VAL A 72 19.70 -13.49 25.30
CA VAL A 72 21.13 -13.34 25.01
C VAL A 72 21.94 -13.57 26.29
N CYS A 73 23.22 -13.93 26.16
CA CYS A 73 24.10 -14.03 27.32
C CYS A 73 24.63 -12.66 27.70
N ARG A 74 24.40 -12.25 28.95
CA ARG A 74 24.94 -11.06 29.59
C ARG A 74 26.03 -11.44 30.58
N ALA A 75 27.24 -10.94 30.36
CA ALA A 75 28.32 -10.97 31.32
C ALA A 75 28.43 -9.62 32.03
N GLN A 76 28.07 -9.62 33.31
CA GLN A 76 27.92 -8.42 34.14
C GLN A 76 29.25 -7.92 34.68
N PRO A 77 29.40 -6.60 34.90
CA PRO A 77 30.58 -6.04 35.53
C PRO A 77 30.70 -6.47 36.99
N GLY A 78 31.92 -6.47 37.50
CA GLY A 78 32.25 -6.90 38.85
C GLY A 78 33.68 -7.42 38.95
N GLY A 79 33.90 -8.39 39.83
CA GLY A 79 35.13 -9.18 39.80
C GLY A 79 35.26 -9.94 38.48
N ARG A 80 36.48 -10.38 38.17
CA ARG A 80 36.77 -11.22 37.01
C ARG A 80 35.81 -12.41 36.95
N ASN A 81 35.20 -12.62 35.79
CA ASN A 81 34.35 -13.77 35.50
C ASN A 81 34.86 -14.46 34.23
N ASP A 82 35.36 -15.68 34.38
CA ASP A 82 35.77 -16.54 33.28
C ASP A 82 34.57 -17.40 32.87
N ILE A 83 34.10 -17.20 31.64
CA ILE A 83 32.90 -17.84 31.09
C ILE A 83 33.32 -18.63 29.86
N TYR A 84 33.06 -19.93 29.84
CA TYR A 84 33.43 -20.76 28.70
C TYR A 84 32.42 -21.86 28.44
N ARG A 85 32.52 -22.44 27.24
CA ARG A 85 31.84 -23.69 26.89
C ARG A 85 32.73 -24.50 25.93
N PRO A 86 32.93 -25.80 26.19
CA PRO A 86 33.59 -26.68 25.24
C PRO A 86 32.83 -26.74 23.90
N LEU A 87 33.56 -26.66 22.79
CA LEU A 87 33.03 -26.77 21.43
C LEU A 87 32.52 -28.19 21.12
N GLY A 88 33.02 -29.20 21.83
CA GLY A 88 32.64 -30.59 21.61
C GLY A 88 32.92 -31.03 20.18
N ALA A 89 31.90 -31.52 19.46
CA ALA A 89 32.06 -31.94 18.06
C ALA A 89 32.39 -30.79 17.08
N MET A 90 32.27 -29.52 17.52
CA MET A 90 32.63 -28.34 16.74
C MET A 90 34.06 -27.84 17.04
N GLU A 91 34.88 -28.60 17.78
CA GLU A 91 36.30 -28.26 17.97
C GLU A 91 36.99 -27.99 16.63
N ILE A 92 38.05 -27.19 16.64
CA ILE A 92 38.83 -26.86 15.43
C ILE A 92 40.12 -27.68 15.51
N PRO A 93 40.22 -28.84 14.84
CA PRO A 93 41.37 -29.70 14.94
C PRO A 93 42.65 -28.98 14.49
N ASN A 94 43.78 -29.42 15.03
CA ASN A 94 45.07 -28.95 14.55
C ASN A 94 45.20 -29.21 13.04
N GLY A 95 45.82 -28.27 12.32
CA GLY A 95 45.99 -28.38 10.86
C GLY A 95 44.74 -28.05 10.03
N THR A 96 43.65 -27.56 10.64
CA THR A 96 42.43 -27.18 9.92
C THR A 96 42.16 -25.68 9.97
N THR A 97 41.32 -25.22 9.05
CA THR A 97 40.75 -23.87 9.05
C THR A 97 39.31 -23.96 9.52
N ALA A 98 38.84 -22.98 10.27
CA ALA A 98 37.42 -22.82 10.58
C ALA A 98 37.08 -21.35 10.76
N THR A 99 35.82 -21.00 10.59
CA THR A 99 35.32 -19.67 10.95
C THR A 99 34.37 -19.76 12.14
N VAL A 100 34.61 -18.94 13.15
CA VAL A 100 33.69 -18.75 14.27
C VAL A 100 33.01 -17.39 14.11
N PHE A 101 31.68 -17.41 14.11
CA PHE A 101 30.85 -16.22 14.09
C PHE A 101 30.20 -16.01 15.45
N PHE A 102 30.06 -14.75 15.87
CA PHE A 102 29.16 -14.38 16.96
C PHE A 102 28.76 -12.91 16.88
N GLU A 103 27.71 -12.56 17.61
CA GLU A 103 27.29 -11.18 17.81
C GLU A 103 27.68 -10.70 19.20
N ALA A 104 28.08 -9.43 19.30
CA ALA A 104 28.39 -8.78 20.56
C ALA A 104 27.75 -7.40 20.64
N PHE A 105 27.31 -7.02 21.84
CA PHE A 105 26.68 -5.73 22.12
C PHE A 105 27.26 -5.12 23.39
N ILE A 106 27.57 -3.82 23.30
CA ILE A 106 28.05 -2.99 24.40
C ILE A 106 27.09 -1.80 24.55
N PRO A 107 26.42 -1.63 25.71
CA PRO A 107 25.34 -0.64 25.87
C PRO A 107 25.81 0.81 25.88
N THR A 108 26.96 1.11 26.49
CA THR A 108 27.39 2.49 26.75
C THR A 108 28.90 2.64 26.55
N ALA A 109 29.35 3.72 25.93
CA ALA A 109 30.79 4.02 25.81
C ALA A 109 31.31 4.68 27.10
N GLY A 110 32.57 4.40 27.48
CA GLY A 110 33.30 5.21 28.48
C GLY A 110 33.07 4.82 29.95
N ALA A 111 32.74 3.56 30.24
CA ALA A 111 32.57 3.07 31.61
C ALA A 111 33.88 2.84 32.39
N GLY A 112 35.04 3.09 31.78
CA GLY A 112 36.27 3.37 32.52
C GLY A 112 37.14 2.20 32.94
N ASP A 113 36.88 0.96 32.51
CA ASP A 113 37.74 -0.20 32.82
C ASP A 113 38.00 -1.08 31.60
N GLU A 114 39.21 -1.64 31.56
CA GLU A 114 39.73 -2.47 30.49
C GLU A 114 39.43 -3.96 30.71
N ASN A 115 39.40 -4.72 29.61
CA ASN A 115 39.53 -6.19 29.54
C ASN A 115 38.22 -7.00 29.54
N ILE A 116 37.44 -6.84 28.47
CA ILE A 116 36.57 -7.92 28.00
C ILE A 116 37.31 -8.65 26.89
N SER A 117 37.63 -9.93 27.07
CA SER A 117 38.27 -10.73 26.02
C SER A 117 37.31 -11.81 25.54
N ILE A 118 37.28 -12.05 24.23
CA ILE A 118 36.50 -13.14 23.62
C ILE A 118 37.40 -13.85 22.62
N GLY A 119 37.29 -15.18 22.59
CA GLY A 119 38.12 -15.98 21.73
C GLY A 119 37.93 -17.46 21.92
N LEU A 120 38.96 -18.20 21.54
CA LEU A 120 39.02 -19.65 21.67
C LEU A 120 40.21 -20.06 22.53
N SER A 121 40.17 -21.29 22.99
CA SER A 121 41.20 -21.92 23.81
C SER A 121 41.46 -23.34 23.34
N ASP A 122 42.71 -23.79 23.43
CA ASP A 122 43.11 -25.20 23.32
C ASP A 122 42.99 -25.94 24.68
N VAL A 123 42.62 -25.23 25.74
CA VAL A 123 42.34 -25.78 27.07
C VAL A 123 40.84 -26.08 27.18
N ALA A 124 40.50 -27.30 27.61
CA ALA A 124 39.09 -27.72 27.73
C ALA A 124 38.30 -26.92 28.79
N ALA A 125 38.96 -26.54 29.88
CA ALA A 125 38.39 -25.75 30.97
C ALA A 125 39.27 -24.53 31.26
N PRO A 126 39.29 -23.54 30.36
CA PRO A 126 40.15 -22.37 30.49
C PRO A 126 39.67 -21.48 31.63
N ASN A 127 40.61 -20.91 32.39
CA ASN A 127 40.30 -20.11 33.59
C ASN A 127 41.27 -18.92 33.80
N ASP A 128 42.10 -18.61 32.80
CA ASP A 128 43.03 -17.50 32.87
C ASP A 128 43.23 -16.82 31.48
N TYR A 129 43.98 -15.71 31.46
CA TYR A 129 44.31 -15.04 30.19
C TYR A 129 45.36 -15.80 29.36
N GLY A 130 46.08 -16.74 29.98
CA GLY A 130 47.07 -17.59 29.33
C GLY A 130 46.42 -18.71 28.52
N ALA A 131 45.18 -19.09 28.84
CA ALA A 131 44.45 -20.12 28.12
C ALA A 131 43.92 -19.67 26.76
N TYR A 132 43.93 -18.36 26.47
CA TYR A 132 43.50 -17.88 25.16
C TYR A 132 44.53 -18.18 24.06
N GLU A 133 43.99 -18.64 22.94
CA GLU A 133 44.67 -18.79 21.67
C GLU A 133 44.22 -17.62 20.75
N PRO A 134 43.34 -17.75 19.74
CA PRO A 134 42.83 -16.56 19.07
C PRO A 134 41.90 -15.81 20.02
N GLN A 135 42.29 -14.59 20.35
CA GLN A 135 41.50 -13.70 21.18
C GLN A 135 41.56 -12.27 20.66
N PHE A 136 40.53 -11.54 21.00
CA PHE A 136 40.55 -10.10 20.91
C PHE A 136 39.90 -9.51 22.14
N ARG A 137 40.24 -8.26 22.41
CA ARG A 137 39.83 -7.53 23.59
C ARG A 137 39.00 -6.33 23.21
N TRP A 138 37.88 -6.16 23.88
CA TRP A 138 37.20 -4.88 23.98
C TRP A 138 37.77 -4.06 25.13
N SER A 139 38.14 -2.82 24.81
CA SER A 139 38.40 -1.78 25.79
C SER A 139 37.49 -0.61 25.48
N ASN A 140 36.48 -0.38 26.32
CA ASN A 140 35.35 0.47 25.96
C ASN A 140 34.71 0.03 24.63
N ALA A 141 34.67 0.91 23.62
CA ALA A 141 34.18 0.63 22.28
C ALA A 141 35.27 0.06 21.35
N ASP A 142 36.54 0.20 21.71
CA ASP A 142 37.65 -0.08 20.82
C ASP A 142 37.98 -1.58 20.82
N ILE A 143 38.24 -2.12 19.62
CA ILE A 143 38.50 -3.55 19.41
C ILE A 143 39.97 -3.77 19.15
N PHE A 144 40.59 -4.62 19.97
CA PHE A 144 42.00 -4.96 19.90
C PHE A 144 42.20 -6.47 19.70
N PRO A 145 42.36 -6.96 18.47
CA PRO A 145 42.80 -8.32 18.20
C PRO A 145 44.23 -8.53 18.74
N ARG A 146 44.48 -9.72 19.25
CA ARG A 146 45.82 -10.10 19.72
C ARG A 146 46.66 -10.61 18.55
N ASN A 147 47.91 -10.15 18.48
CA ASN A 147 48.95 -10.65 17.59
C ASN A 147 50.15 -11.11 18.44
N GLY A 148 50.31 -12.43 18.57
CA GLY A 148 51.29 -13.08 19.42
C GLY A 148 51.08 -12.71 20.89
N THR A 149 51.92 -11.83 21.42
CA THR A 149 51.87 -11.38 22.82
C THR A 149 51.30 -9.99 23.00
N ALA A 150 50.93 -9.28 21.93
CA ALA A 150 50.50 -7.89 21.98
C ALA A 150 49.07 -7.73 21.45
N PHE A 151 48.32 -6.81 22.05
CA PHE A 151 47.04 -6.35 21.52
C PHE A 151 47.29 -5.20 20.54
N MET A 152 46.68 -5.27 19.37
CA MET A 152 46.88 -4.30 18.30
C MET A 152 45.67 -3.38 18.22
N ASP A 153 45.90 -2.07 18.22
CA ASP A 153 44.86 -1.09 17.89
C ASP A 153 44.54 -1.21 16.40
N THR A 154 43.27 -1.41 16.09
CA THR A 154 42.80 -1.57 14.71
C THR A 154 42.30 -0.25 14.13
N GLY A 155 42.12 0.79 14.96
CA GLY A 155 41.42 2.01 14.60
C GLY A 155 39.92 1.81 14.33
N TYR A 156 39.37 0.64 14.68
CA TYR A 156 37.95 0.32 14.53
C TYR A 156 37.25 0.22 15.88
N ASN A 157 36.19 1.01 16.01
CA ASN A 157 35.42 1.14 17.24
C ASN A 157 34.03 0.57 17.03
N HIS A 158 33.61 -0.31 17.93
CA HIS A 158 32.23 -0.77 18.06
C HIS A 158 31.30 0.43 18.26
N LYS A 159 30.16 0.44 17.56
CA LYS A 159 29.14 1.45 17.79
C LYS A 159 28.28 1.02 18.98
N THR A 160 28.47 1.70 20.11
CA THR A 160 27.74 1.37 21.35
C THR A 160 26.24 1.52 21.17
N GLY A 161 25.48 0.63 21.81
CA GLY A 161 24.03 0.56 21.65
C GLY A 161 23.58 -0.18 20.39
N GLU A 162 24.50 -0.78 19.63
CA GLU A 162 24.19 -1.62 18.48
C GLU A 162 24.91 -2.98 18.56
N TRP A 163 24.32 -4.00 17.94
CA TRP A 163 24.98 -5.29 17.79
C TRP A 163 26.08 -5.20 16.74
N MET A 164 27.24 -5.79 17.01
CA MET A 164 28.29 -6.00 16.01
C MET A 164 28.49 -7.47 15.78
N GLN A 165 28.61 -7.79 14.51
CA GLN A 165 28.87 -9.13 14.03
C GLN A 165 30.37 -9.33 13.84
N VAL A 166 30.87 -10.46 14.30
CA VAL A 166 32.30 -10.80 14.32
C VAL A 166 32.51 -12.14 13.63
N TRP A 167 33.51 -12.21 12.74
CA TRP A 167 34.03 -13.45 12.17
C TRP A 167 35.49 -13.62 12.57
N LEU A 168 35.79 -14.69 13.27
CA LEU A 168 37.15 -15.16 13.54
C LEU A 168 37.47 -16.31 12.59
N VAL A 169 38.26 -16.03 11.55
CA VAL A 169 38.74 -17.05 10.62
C VAL A 169 40.06 -17.57 11.18
N VAL A 170 40.00 -18.74 11.80
CA VAL A 170 41.14 -19.40 12.41
C VAL A 170 41.78 -20.32 11.38
N ASN A 171 43.08 -20.14 11.14
CA ASN A 171 43.90 -21.07 10.40
C ASN A 171 44.86 -21.76 11.36
N ASN A 172 44.41 -22.88 11.94
CA ASN A 172 45.17 -23.63 12.93
C ASN A 172 46.35 -24.41 12.32
N ALA A 173 46.47 -24.47 10.99
CA ALA A 173 47.63 -25.03 10.31
C ALA A 173 48.82 -24.06 10.28
N THR A 174 48.56 -22.76 10.28
CA THR A 174 49.58 -21.70 10.17
C THR A 174 49.66 -20.81 11.40
N ASP A 175 48.86 -21.11 12.43
CA ASP A 175 48.79 -20.39 13.70
C ASP A 175 48.34 -18.93 13.56
N THR A 176 47.55 -18.66 12.52
CA THR A 176 47.07 -17.33 12.19
C THR A 176 45.56 -17.20 12.38
N VAL A 177 45.13 -16.01 12.74
CA VAL A 177 43.73 -15.61 12.78
C VAL A 177 43.53 -14.34 11.98
N ASP A 178 42.53 -14.38 11.11
CA ASP A 178 41.92 -13.19 10.54
C ASP A 178 40.66 -12.86 11.33
N MET A 179 40.44 -11.57 11.58
CA MET A 179 39.24 -11.10 12.24
C MET A 179 38.54 -10.10 11.32
N HIS A 180 37.24 -10.33 11.10
CA HIS A 180 36.37 -9.41 10.40
C HIS A 180 35.27 -8.93 11.33
N VAL A 181 34.87 -7.66 11.17
CA VAL A 181 33.75 -7.06 11.90
C VAL A 181 32.80 -6.36 10.93
N GLN A 182 31.52 -6.31 11.27
CA GLN A 182 30.58 -5.45 10.55
C GLN A 182 30.95 -3.99 10.73
N SER A 183 30.91 -3.19 9.65
CA SER A 183 31.33 -1.79 9.70
C SER A 183 30.41 -0.95 10.61
N PRO A 184 30.95 -0.25 11.63
CA PRO A 184 30.18 0.60 12.55
C PRO A 184 29.67 1.90 11.88
N THR A 185 30.15 2.23 10.67
CA THR A 185 29.73 3.44 9.93
C THR A 185 28.48 3.20 9.07
N GLY A 186 27.69 2.16 9.36
CA GLY A 186 26.47 1.85 8.62
C GLY A 186 26.71 1.31 7.20
N SER A 187 27.93 0.83 6.92
CA SER A 187 28.20 0.10 5.67
C SER A 187 27.81 -1.37 5.83
N THR A 188 27.18 -1.95 4.82
CA THR A 188 26.89 -3.40 4.74
C THR A 188 28.14 -4.24 4.51
N THR A 189 29.30 -3.61 4.29
CA THR A 189 30.58 -4.29 4.06
C THR A 189 31.28 -4.62 5.37
N ARG A 190 31.70 -5.87 5.52
CA ARG A 190 32.63 -6.29 6.58
C ARG A 190 34.00 -5.65 6.40
N VAL A 191 34.65 -5.37 7.51
CA VAL A 191 36.02 -4.82 7.60
C VAL A 191 36.93 -5.89 8.16
N LYS A 192 38.09 -6.12 7.52
CA LYS A 192 39.15 -6.97 8.07
C LYS A 192 40.01 -6.17 9.04
N VAL A 193 40.01 -6.55 10.31
CA VAL A 193 40.68 -5.83 11.42
C VAL A 193 41.89 -6.58 12.01
N ALA A 194 41.99 -7.89 11.74
CA ALA A 194 43.23 -8.65 11.92
C ALA A 194 43.56 -9.36 10.61
N ASN A 195 44.83 -9.31 10.21
CA ASN A 195 45.33 -9.92 8.99
C ASN A 195 46.51 -10.83 9.29
N ASP A 196 46.28 -12.13 9.26
CA ASP A 196 47.24 -13.19 9.55
C ASP A 196 47.93 -13.01 10.91
N PHE A 197 47.19 -12.56 11.93
CA PHE A 197 47.76 -12.35 13.25
C PHE A 197 48.09 -13.68 13.90
N GLY A 198 49.29 -13.81 14.46
CA GLY A 198 49.66 -15.00 15.20
C GLY A 198 48.78 -15.11 16.44
N PHE A 199 48.13 -16.23 16.68
CA PHE A 199 47.30 -16.37 17.88
C PHE A 199 47.96 -17.16 19.01
N ARG A 200 48.94 -18.01 18.68
CA ARG A 200 49.60 -18.84 19.69
C ARG A 200 50.47 -18.03 20.61
N ASN A 201 50.40 -18.37 21.90
CA ASN A 201 51.20 -17.74 22.95
C ASN A 201 52.57 -18.43 23.18
N GLY A 202 53.04 -19.25 22.23
CA GLY A 202 54.35 -19.92 22.28
C GLY A 202 54.32 -21.42 22.60
N VAL A 203 53.16 -22.09 22.46
CA VAL A 203 52.95 -23.53 22.75
C VAL A 203 52.46 -24.30 21.51
N ALA A 204 52.51 -25.63 21.60
CA ALA A 204 52.39 -26.63 20.53
C ALA A 204 51.11 -26.59 19.68
N ALA A 205 51.15 -27.31 18.57
CA ALA A 205 50.07 -27.41 17.60
C ALA A 205 48.92 -28.30 18.08
N ASN A 206 47.96 -27.68 18.77
CA ASN A 206 46.79 -28.32 19.37
C ASN A 206 45.48 -27.93 18.67
N ALA A 207 44.43 -28.72 18.90
CA ALA A 207 43.07 -28.34 18.53
C ALA A 207 42.57 -27.19 19.42
N LEU A 208 41.75 -26.29 18.88
CA LEU A 208 41.00 -25.34 19.69
C LEU A 208 39.68 -25.99 20.10
N VAL A 209 39.44 -26.10 21.40
CA VAL A 209 38.41 -26.97 21.99
C VAL A 209 37.34 -26.22 22.77
N SER A 210 37.55 -24.94 23.10
CA SER A 210 36.61 -24.18 23.91
C SER A 210 36.42 -22.76 23.37
N PHE A 211 35.17 -22.28 23.43
CA PHE A 211 34.84 -20.86 23.29
C PHE A 211 34.89 -20.19 24.67
N MET A 212 35.53 -19.02 24.78
CA MET A 212 35.78 -18.37 26.05
C MET A 212 35.56 -16.86 25.99
N LEU A 213 34.91 -16.33 27.02
CA LEU A 213 34.72 -14.92 27.34
C LEU A 213 35.28 -14.65 28.75
N ILE A 214 36.17 -13.66 28.88
CA ILE A 214 36.61 -13.16 30.17
C ILE A 214 36.08 -11.74 30.32
N GLN A 215 35.26 -11.55 31.34
CA GLN A 215 34.70 -10.26 31.73
C GLN A 215 35.40 -9.77 33.00
N SER A 216 36.16 -8.67 32.90
CA SER A 216 36.67 -7.94 34.07
C SER A 216 36.55 -6.42 33.94
N ALA A 217 35.73 -5.94 33.00
CA ALA A 217 35.47 -4.53 32.78
C ALA A 217 34.31 -4.01 33.67
N GLY A 218 34.19 -2.68 33.71
CA GLY A 218 33.19 -1.92 34.46
C GLY A 218 31.83 -1.79 33.77
N GLN A 219 31.60 -2.53 32.68
CA GLN A 219 30.36 -2.51 31.90
C GLN A 219 29.89 -3.92 31.52
N ASP A 220 28.59 -4.04 31.28
CA ASP A 220 28.01 -5.25 30.70
C ASP A 220 28.54 -5.48 29.27
N ILE A 221 28.78 -6.73 28.93
CA ILE A 221 28.83 -7.18 27.53
C ILE A 221 27.76 -8.24 27.32
N TYR A 222 27.18 -8.20 26.14
CA TYR A 222 26.20 -9.18 25.70
C TYR A 222 26.76 -9.91 24.49
N ILE A 223 26.60 -11.24 24.47
CA ILE A 223 26.94 -12.08 23.34
C ILE A 223 25.73 -12.91 22.94
N ASP A 224 25.61 -13.17 21.65
CA ASP A 224 24.53 -13.97 21.10
C ASP A 224 24.96 -14.64 19.78
N ASN A 225 24.16 -15.57 19.28
CA ASN A 225 24.22 -16.13 17.93
C ASN A 225 25.62 -16.61 17.55
N ILE A 226 26.14 -17.59 18.29
CA ILE A 226 27.45 -18.18 18.07
C ILE A 226 27.33 -19.35 17.10
N TYR A 227 28.11 -19.32 16.02
CA TYR A 227 28.14 -20.34 14.98
C TYR A 227 29.57 -20.74 14.63
N VAL A 228 29.77 -21.99 14.21
CA VAL A 228 31.06 -22.50 13.74
C VAL A 228 30.89 -23.09 12.35
N ALA A 229 31.75 -22.70 11.43
CA ALA A 229 31.92 -23.31 10.12
C ALA A 229 33.28 -24.02 10.07
N ASN A 230 33.29 -25.32 10.40
CA ASN A 230 34.52 -26.13 10.38
C ASN A 230 34.98 -26.40 8.94
N GLY A 231 36.29 -26.37 8.73
CA GLY A 231 36.91 -26.68 7.43
C GLY A 231 36.77 -25.58 6.38
N SER A 232 36.27 -24.39 6.73
CA SER A 232 36.02 -23.31 5.77
C SER A 232 36.43 -21.93 6.27
N VAL A 233 36.78 -21.08 5.30
CA VAL A 233 36.74 -19.62 5.43
C VAL A 233 35.36 -19.18 4.99
N ASP A 234 34.45 -18.98 5.93
CA ASP A 234 33.08 -18.58 5.64
C ASP A 234 32.80 -17.19 6.22
N LEU A 235 32.72 -16.21 5.33
CA LEU A 235 32.38 -14.83 5.70
C LEU A 235 30.91 -14.50 5.40
N THR A 236 30.08 -15.48 5.03
CA THR A 236 28.63 -15.25 4.92
C THR A 236 28.02 -15.03 6.30
N PHE A 237 26.81 -14.47 6.36
CA PHE A 237 26.11 -14.39 7.64
C PHE A 237 25.44 -15.75 7.91
N PRO A 238 25.54 -16.28 9.13
CA PRO A 238 24.77 -17.46 9.51
C PRO A 238 23.27 -17.14 9.58
N PRO A 239 22.41 -18.18 9.63
CA PRO A 239 20.97 -18.02 9.76
C PRO A 239 20.59 -17.55 11.18
N ILE A 240 20.50 -16.24 11.41
CA ILE A 240 20.26 -15.66 12.74
C ILE A 240 18.74 -15.54 13.00
N PRO A 241 18.19 -16.27 13.99
CA PRO A 241 16.78 -16.19 14.34
C PRO A 241 16.33 -14.75 14.65
N GLY A 242 15.10 -14.40 14.27
CA GLY A 242 14.53 -13.07 14.56
C GLY A 242 15.07 -11.93 13.70
N THR A 243 16.05 -12.17 12.82
CA THR A 243 16.59 -11.13 11.91
C THR A 243 15.98 -11.15 10.51
N LEU A 244 15.17 -12.15 10.18
CA LEU A 244 14.46 -12.25 8.92
C LEU A 244 13.26 -11.30 8.83
N PRO A 245 12.95 -10.77 7.63
CA PRO A 245 11.66 -10.14 7.37
C PRO A 245 10.52 -11.09 7.72
N THR A 246 9.54 -10.63 8.49
CA THR A 246 8.28 -11.35 8.66
C THR A 246 7.31 -10.84 7.61
N VAL A 247 7.08 -11.67 6.59
CA VAL A 247 6.27 -11.32 5.42
C VAL A 247 4.81 -11.70 5.61
N VAL A 248 3.90 -10.79 5.29
CA VAL A 248 2.45 -10.93 5.39
C VAL A 248 1.84 -10.89 3.99
N ALA A 249 0.94 -11.82 3.68
CA ALA A 249 0.34 -11.90 2.34
C ALA A 249 -0.49 -10.65 1.98
N ASP A 250 -0.40 -10.24 0.71
CA ASP A 250 -1.11 -9.10 0.16
C ASP A 250 -2.37 -9.50 -0.63
N ALA A 251 -3.37 -8.63 -0.58
CA ALA A 251 -4.55 -8.69 -1.44
C ALA A 251 -4.84 -7.33 -2.07
N ILE A 252 -4.90 -7.28 -3.39
CA ILE A 252 -5.20 -6.06 -4.16
C ILE A 252 -6.34 -6.30 -5.15
N GLU A 253 -7.02 -5.22 -5.54
CA GLU A 253 -8.10 -5.26 -6.55
C GLU A 253 -7.81 -4.31 -7.72
N THR A 254 -7.99 -4.82 -8.94
CA THR A 254 -7.82 -4.03 -10.16
C THR A 254 -8.88 -4.38 -11.21
N GLY A 255 -9.08 -3.47 -12.16
CA GLY A 255 -9.98 -3.67 -13.29
C GLY A 255 -9.36 -4.53 -14.39
N VAL A 256 -10.20 -5.13 -15.23
CA VAL A 256 -9.74 -5.80 -16.46
C VAL A 256 -8.92 -4.83 -17.33
N GLY A 257 -7.64 -5.17 -17.55
CA GLY A 257 -6.72 -4.39 -18.39
C GLY A 257 -6.09 -3.18 -17.69
N ALA A 258 -6.46 -2.94 -16.43
CA ALA A 258 -5.92 -1.86 -15.62
C ALA A 258 -4.58 -2.23 -14.99
N ALA A 259 -3.89 -1.20 -14.49
CA ALA A 259 -2.68 -1.33 -13.71
C ALA A 259 -2.87 -0.73 -12.30
N ILE A 260 -2.14 -1.27 -11.34
CA ILE A 260 -2.11 -0.79 -9.96
C ILE A 260 -0.67 -0.87 -9.44
N THR A 261 -0.25 0.17 -8.74
CA THR A 261 1.02 0.19 -8.00
C THR A 261 0.70 0.16 -6.51
N PHE A 262 1.36 -0.73 -5.78
CA PHE A 262 1.20 -0.90 -4.35
C PHE A 262 2.54 -1.22 -3.70
N ASP A 263 2.62 -0.99 -2.40
CA ASP A 263 3.78 -1.34 -1.60
C ASP A 263 3.54 -2.70 -0.94
N PRO A 264 4.21 -3.78 -1.38
CA PRO A 264 4.04 -5.10 -0.78
C PRO A 264 4.67 -5.19 0.62
N LEU A 265 5.52 -4.24 1.02
CA LEU A 265 6.21 -4.28 2.31
C LEU A 265 5.45 -3.54 3.41
N ALA A 266 4.30 -2.95 3.09
CA ALA A 266 3.58 -2.04 3.99
C ALA A 266 3.02 -2.73 5.25
N ASN A 267 2.76 -4.02 5.17
CA ASN A 267 2.28 -4.88 6.26
C ASN A 267 3.36 -5.87 6.76
N ASP A 268 4.56 -5.82 6.19
CA ASP A 268 5.69 -6.64 6.60
C ASP A 268 6.39 -6.04 7.82
N THR A 269 7.04 -6.89 8.61
CA THR A 269 7.75 -6.47 9.84
C THR A 269 9.15 -7.11 9.93
N GLY A 270 9.91 -6.75 10.97
CA GLY A 270 11.28 -7.24 11.15
C GLY A 270 12.32 -6.36 10.45
N ARG A 271 13.53 -6.89 10.25
CA ARG A 271 14.64 -6.16 9.62
C ARG A 271 14.57 -6.38 8.11
N ILE A 272 14.17 -5.35 7.37
CA ILE A 272 13.92 -5.41 5.94
C ILE A 272 14.92 -4.53 5.19
N ASP A 273 15.65 -5.12 4.23
CA ASP A 273 16.32 -4.37 3.19
C ASP A 273 15.37 -4.13 2.01
N GLN A 274 14.80 -2.94 1.92
CA GLN A 274 13.86 -2.58 0.86
C GLN A 274 14.46 -2.69 -0.55
N THR A 275 15.79 -2.61 -0.68
CA THR A 275 16.45 -2.71 -1.99
C THR A 275 16.56 -4.15 -2.49
N SER A 276 16.33 -5.13 -1.61
CA SER A 276 16.39 -6.55 -1.93
C SER A 276 15.08 -7.12 -2.50
N LEU A 277 14.04 -6.29 -2.66
CA LEU A 277 12.74 -6.73 -3.17
C LEU A 277 12.90 -7.33 -4.56
N GLN A 278 12.41 -8.56 -4.73
CA GLN A 278 12.48 -9.28 -6.00
C GLN A 278 11.22 -10.10 -6.25
N ILE A 279 10.72 -10.07 -7.49
CA ILE A 279 9.65 -10.98 -7.94
C ILE A 279 10.27 -12.33 -8.30
N ILE A 280 9.74 -13.41 -7.72
CA ILE A 280 10.28 -14.78 -7.86
C ILE A 280 9.36 -15.72 -8.63
N THR A 281 8.06 -15.46 -8.59
CA THR A 281 7.05 -16.16 -9.40
C THR A 281 6.23 -15.10 -10.10
N ALA A 282 6.20 -15.08 -11.43
CA ALA A 282 5.40 -14.12 -12.18
C ALA A 282 3.90 -14.45 -12.14
N PRO A 283 3.03 -13.44 -12.27
CA PRO A 283 1.59 -13.64 -12.47
C PRO A 283 1.29 -14.34 -13.81
N THR A 284 0.12 -14.99 -13.89
CA THR A 284 -0.30 -15.76 -15.09
C THR A 284 -1.21 -14.96 -16.04
N SER A 285 -1.99 -14.02 -15.51
CA SER A 285 -2.97 -13.20 -16.23
C SER A 285 -2.55 -11.72 -16.32
N GLY A 286 -1.34 -11.39 -15.86
CA GLY A 286 -0.79 -10.06 -15.86
C GLY A 286 0.73 -10.02 -15.94
N THR A 287 1.28 -8.85 -15.67
CA THR A 287 2.72 -8.62 -15.48
C THR A 287 2.91 -7.91 -14.16
N ALA A 288 3.97 -8.27 -13.43
CA ALA A 288 4.39 -7.58 -12.21
C ALA A 288 5.83 -7.09 -12.42
N VAL A 289 6.09 -5.82 -12.13
CA VAL A 289 7.42 -5.21 -12.21
C VAL A 289 7.68 -4.35 -10.99
N ILE A 290 8.95 -4.21 -10.60
CA ILE A 290 9.36 -3.36 -9.48
C ILE A 290 9.70 -1.96 -10.01
N GLU A 291 9.07 -0.93 -9.45
CA GLU A 291 9.26 0.47 -9.80
C GLU A 291 9.35 1.30 -8.51
N GLY A 292 10.51 1.90 -8.24
CA GLY A 292 10.73 2.75 -7.06
C GLY A 292 10.51 2.03 -5.73
N GLY A 293 10.95 0.75 -5.62
CA GLY A 293 10.78 -0.06 -4.42
C GLY A 293 9.36 -0.61 -4.21
N LYS A 294 8.44 -0.38 -5.16
CA LYS A 294 7.05 -0.86 -5.13
C LYS A 294 6.78 -1.80 -6.27
N ILE A 295 5.69 -2.55 -6.21
CA ILE A 295 5.27 -3.44 -7.30
C ILE A 295 4.16 -2.78 -8.10
N ARG A 296 4.35 -2.67 -9.42
CA ARG A 296 3.31 -2.34 -10.38
C ARG A 296 2.83 -3.62 -11.06
N TYR A 297 1.58 -3.97 -10.80
CA TYR A 297 0.86 -5.03 -11.51
C TYR A 297 0.06 -4.43 -12.68
N ARG A 298 0.07 -5.09 -13.84
CA ARG A 298 -0.77 -4.75 -15.00
C ARG A 298 -1.45 -5.99 -15.55
N HIS A 299 -2.78 -6.01 -15.53
CA HIS A 299 -3.58 -7.09 -16.11
C HIS A 299 -3.49 -7.07 -17.64
N THR A 300 -3.51 -8.24 -18.27
CA THR A 300 -3.44 -8.36 -19.74
C THR A 300 -4.70 -7.86 -20.46
N GLY A 301 -5.82 -7.76 -19.76
CA GLY A 301 -7.14 -7.47 -20.36
C GLY A 301 -7.95 -8.73 -20.68
N SER A 302 -7.53 -9.91 -20.20
CA SER A 302 -8.28 -11.16 -20.25
C SER A 302 -9.54 -11.12 -19.34
N THR A 303 -10.11 -12.27 -19.00
CA THR A 303 -11.33 -12.36 -18.19
C THR A 303 -11.12 -11.90 -16.75
N THR A 304 -12.22 -11.64 -16.04
CA THR A 304 -12.23 -11.46 -14.58
C THR A 304 -11.76 -12.72 -13.86
N GLY A 305 -11.36 -12.60 -12.60
CA GLY A 305 -10.90 -13.74 -11.80
C GLY A 305 -9.84 -13.35 -10.78
N THR A 306 -8.98 -14.30 -10.44
CA THR A 306 -7.87 -14.12 -9.49
C THR A 306 -6.55 -14.46 -10.17
N ASP A 307 -5.55 -13.63 -9.96
CA ASP A 307 -4.16 -13.90 -10.33
C ASP A 307 -3.28 -13.93 -9.07
N ARG A 308 -2.13 -14.59 -9.15
CA ARG A 308 -1.20 -14.72 -8.02
C ARG A 308 0.23 -14.63 -8.49
N PHE A 309 1.06 -14.00 -7.68
CA PHE A 309 2.50 -13.98 -7.86
C PHE A 309 3.19 -13.97 -6.50
N ARG A 310 4.50 -14.24 -6.49
CA ARG A 310 5.31 -14.22 -5.26
C ARG A 310 6.46 -13.26 -5.39
N TYR A 311 6.82 -12.63 -4.28
CA TYR A 311 8.05 -11.87 -4.13
C TYR A 311 8.92 -12.48 -3.02
N ARG A 312 10.20 -12.12 -3.01
CA ARG A 312 11.10 -12.31 -1.88
C ARG A 312 11.70 -11.00 -1.43
N ILE A 313 12.07 -10.95 -0.17
CA ILE A 313 12.72 -9.82 0.47
C ILE A 313 13.75 -10.34 1.49
N ALA A 314 14.89 -9.67 1.61
CA ALA A 314 15.99 -10.01 2.50
C ALA A 314 16.05 -9.07 3.71
N ASN A 315 16.80 -9.49 4.72
CA ASN A 315 17.34 -8.56 5.71
C ASN A 315 18.55 -7.79 5.14
N PRO A 316 18.99 -6.70 5.80
CA PRO A 316 20.20 -5.95 5.39
C PRO A 316 21.48 -6.77 5.31
N GLU A 317 21.53 -7.89 6.01
CA GLU A 317 22.64 -8.85 5.97
C GLU A 317 22.63 -9.70 4.68
N GLY A 318 21.48 -9.83 4.01
CA GLY A 318 21.36 -10.41 2.68
C GLY A 318 21.60 -11.92 2.58
N ALA A 319 21.82 -12.60 3.71
CA ALA A 319 22.06 -14.05 3.73
C ALA A 319 20.78 -14.88 3.70
N GLU A 320 19.67 -14.32 4.17
CA GLU A 320 18.38 -15.02 4.23
C GLU A 320 17.26 -14.18 3.62
N HIS A 321 16.23 -14.87 3.12
CA HIS A 321 15.09 -14.26 2.46
C HIS A 321 13.78 -14.82 2.99
N SER A 322 12.76 -13.97 3.02
CA SER A 322 11.37 -14.37 3.24
C SER A 322 10.57 -14.17 1.97
N GLU A 323 9.63 -15.09 1.70
CA GLU A 323 8.74 -15.02 0.54
C GLU A 323 7.34 -14.54 0.91
N GLY A 324 6.78 -13.67 0.07
CA GLY A 324 5.41 -13.17 0.19
C GLY A 324 4.53 -13.61 -0.97
N ASN A 325 3.25 -13.84 -0.67
CA ASN A 325 2.23 -14.13 -1.67
C ASN A 325 1.37 -12.89 -1.91
N VAL A 326 1.19 -12.53 -3.18
CA VAL A 326 0.25 -11.49 -3.59
C VAL A 326 -0.92 -12.13 -4.33
N THR A 327 -2.13 -11.85 -3.86
CA THR A 327 -3.38 -12.19 -4.55
C THR A 327 -3.97 -10.95 -5.21
N VAL A 328 -4.22 -11.05 -6.52
CA VAL A 328 -4.85 -9.97 -7.29
C VAL A 328 -6.26 -10.39 -7.67
N ASN A 329 -7.26 -9.63 -7.23
CA ASN A 329 -8.64 -9.80 -7.64
C ASN A 329 -8.94 -8.90 -8.84
N ILE A 330 -9.39 -9.50 -9.94
CA ILE A 330 -9.69 -8.82 -11.20
C ILE A 330 -11.20 -8.73 -11.38
N SER A 331 -11.70 -7.50 -11.41
CA SER A 331 -13.12 -7.17 -11.52
C SER A 331 -13.43 -6.42 -12.81
N SER A 332 -14.62 -6.61 -13.36
CA SER A 332 -15.18 -5.77 -14.43
C SER A 332 -16.02 -4.62 -13.87
N SER A 333 -16.18 -4.54 -12.55
CA SER A 333 -16.94 -3.49 -11.90
C SER A 333 -16.17 -2.17 -11.87
N PHE A 334 -16.89 -1.05 -11.99
CA PHE A 334 -16.31 0.27 -11.75
C PHE A 334 -15.93 0.44 -10.29
N ARG A 335 -14.80 1.12 -10.03
CA ARG A 335 -14.34 1.46 -8.67
C ARG A 335 -15.29 2.39 -7.91
N LEU A 336 -16.12 3.16 -8.61
CA LEU A 336 -17.26 3.89 -8.04
C LEU A 336 -18.52 3.55 -8.84
N ALA A 337 -19.59 3.14 -8.15
CA ALA A 337 -20.89 2.96 -8.76
C ALA A 337 -21.44 4.32 -9.19
N ASN A 338 -21.67 4.50 -10.49
CA ASN A 338 -22.36 5.67 -11.00
C ASN A 338 -23.87 5.46 -10.82
N VAL A 339 -24.44 5.91 -9.69
CA VAL A 339 -25.87 5.77 -9.39
C VAL A 339 -26.76 6.79 -10.11
N THR A 340 -26.18 7.76 -10.82
CA THR A 340 -26.91 8.85 -11.49
C THR A 340 -26.94 8.76 -13.01
N ALA A 341 -26.07 7.97 -13.65
CA ALA A 341 -26.13 7.70 -15.08
C ALA A 341 -26.55 6.26 -15.34
N ASN A 342 -27.79 6.06 -15.78
CA ASN A 342 -28.27 4.77 -16.27
C ASN A 342 -27.81 4.60 -17.72
N VAL A 343 -26.52 4.30 -17.92
CA VAL A 343 -25.98 3.94 -19.24
C VAL A 343 -26.27 2.45 -19.44
N PRO A 344 -27.07 2.07 -20.46
CA PRO A 344 -27.30 0.66 -20.75
C PRO A 344 -25.97 -0.08 -20.97
N ALA A 345 -25.88 -1.31 -20.46
CA ALA A 345 -24.66 -2.12 -20.53
C ALA A 345 -24.21 -2.42 -21.98
N ASP A 346 -25.17 -2.39 -22.90
CA ASP A 346 -24.94 -2.45 -24.33
C ASP A 346 -25.30 -1.09 -24.95
N PRO A 347 -24.52 -0.56 -25.92
CA PRO A 347 -25.04 0.53 -26.76
C PRO A 347 -26.41 0.11 -27.29
N PRO A 348 -27.41 1.01 -27.40
CA PRO A 348 -28.68 0.69 -28.03
C PRO A 348 -28.37 -0.04 -29.33
N ALA A 349 -28.91 -1.25 -29.50
CA ALA A 349 -28.58 -2.13 -30.62
C ALA A 349 -28.80 -1.37 -31.93
N ALA A 350 -27.74 -0.75 -32.45
CA ALA A 350 -27.81 -0.07 -33.72
C ALA A 350 -27.80 -1.18 -34.77
N ALA A 351 -28.84 -1.22 -35.59
CA ALA A 351 -28.70 -1.76 -36.92
C ALA A 351 -27.48 -1.05 -37.54
N ALA A 352 -26.40 -1.80 -37.78
CA ALA A 352 -25.21 -1.25 -38.38
C ALA A 352 -25.54 -0.76 -39.80
N GLY A 353 -25.47 0.55 -40.02
CA GLY A 353 -25.28 1.12 -41.35
C GLY A 353 -26.22 2.27 -41.73
N GLY A 354 -25.94 3.46 -41.21
CA GLY A 354 -26.38 4.73 -41.81
C GLY A 354 -27.03 5.69 -40.83
N LEU A 355 -26.55 6.94 -40.80
CA LEU A 355 -27.38 8.05 -40.36
C LEU A 355 -28.55 8.14 -41.35
N ALA A 356 -29.69 7.54 -40.99
CA ALA A 356 -30.90 7.67 -41.77
C ALA A 356 -31.58 8.97 -41.38
N ILE A 357 -31.81 9.86 -42.36
CA ILE A 357 -32.75 10.97 -42.20
C ILE A 357 -34.14 10.34 -42.31
N ILE A 358 -34.73 10.06 -41.15
CA ILE A 358 -36.10 9.57 -41.04
C ILE A 358 -36.96 10.78 -40.65
N ASP A 359 -38.11 10.93 -41.32
CA ASP A 359 -39.12 11.89 -40.88
C ASP A 359 -39.61 11.47 -39.49
N GLY A 360 -39.25 12.25 -38.46
CA GLY A 360 -39.62 11.98 -37.08
C GLY A 360 -41.08 12.27 -36.77
N LEU A 361 -41.81 12.96 -37.65
CA LEU A 361 -43.22 13.30 -37.49
C LEU A 361 -43.97 13.15 -38.83
N PRO A 362 -44.04 11.92 -39.39
CA PRO A 362 -44.54 11.70 -40.74
C PRO A 362 -45.95 12.25 -40.95
N GLY A 363 -46.12 13.04 -42.00
CA GLY A 363 -47.40 13.66 -42.36
C GLY A 363 -47.73 14.96 -41.61
N LEU A 364 -46.90 15.40 -40.66
CA LEU A 364 -47.05 16.68 -39.99
C LEU A 364 -46.11 17.73 -40.60
N THR A 365 -46.65 18.92 -40.88
CA THR A 365 -45.85 20.07 -41.33
C THR A 365 -45.87 21.15 -40.25
N PHE A 366 -44.72 21.73 -39.91
CA PHE A 366 -44.64 22.88 -39.00
C PHE A 366 -44.02 24.06 -39.75
N PRO A 367 -44.84 24.90 -40.41
CA PRO A 367 -44.32 26.07 -41.10
C PRO A 367 -43.48 26.91 -40.16
N ASP A 368 -42.27 27.24 -40.61
CA ASP A 368 -41.29 28.06 -39.89
C ASP A 368 -40.96 27.56 -38.47
N ALA A 369 -40.91 26.24 -38.24
CA ALA A 369 -40.47 25.68 -36.97
C ALA A 369 -39.04 26.10 -36.63
N VAL A 370 -38.80 26.49 -35.36
CA VAL A 370 -37.53 27.09 -34.90
C VAL A 370 -37.00 26.47 -33.62
N ALA A 371 -37.88 25.92 -32.77
CA ALA A 371 -37.49 25.26 -31.54
C ALA A 371 -38.47 24.13 -31.20
N MET A 372 -37.99 23.13 -30.46
CA MET A 372 -38.82 22.09 -29.89
C MET A 372 -38.31 21.69 -28.51
N THR A 373 -39.19 21.21 -27.65
CA THR A 373 -38.84 20.65 -26.33
C THR A 373 -39.66 19.40 -26.05
N SER A 374 -39.06 18.45 -25.34
CA SER A 374 -39.79 17.32 -24.75
C SER A 374 -40.70 17.79 -23.63
N VAL A 375 -41.69 16.97 -23.30
CA VAL A 375 -42.62 17.21 -22.19
C VAL A 375 -42.24 16.36 -20.97
N PRO A 376 -41.80 16.96 -19.85
CA PRO A 376 -41.48 16.23 -18.63
C PRO A 376 -42.67 15.37 -18.17
N GLY A 377 -42.40 14.09 -17.91
CA GLY A 377 -43.42 13.10 -17.51
C GLY A 377 -44.20 12.45 -18.67
N LYS A 378 -43.97 12.86 -19.92
CA LYS A 378 -44.52 12.23 -21.14
C LYS A 378 -43.44 12.17 -22.24
N PRO A 379 -42.53 11.18 -22.19
CA PRO A 379 -41.36 11.12 -23.07
C PRO A 379 -41.71 11.05 -24.57
N GLU A 380 -42.91 10.60 -24.91
CA GLU A 380 -43.43 10.55 -26.27
C GLU A 380 -43.90 11.91 -26.80
N ALA A 381 -44.19 12.89 -25.94
CA ALA A 381 -44.82 14.15 -26.34
C ALA A 381 -43.80 15.28 -26.61
N LEU A 382 -44.13 16.15 -27.58
CA LEU A 382 -43.30 17.28 -27.99
C LEU A 382 -44.10 18.59 -28.04
N LEU A 383 -43.47 19.70 -27.68
CA LEU A 383 -43.90 21.03 -28.05
C LEU A 383 -42.99 21.57 -29.15
N VAL A 384 -43.57 22.11 -30.22
CA VAL A 384 -42.87 22.65 -31.39
C VAL A 384 -43.27 24.11 -31.58
N ALA A 385 -42.30 25.02 -31.51
CA ALA A 385 -42.51 26.44 -31.70
C ALA A 385 -42.14 26.87 -33.14
N SER A 386 -42.93 27.78 -33.69
CA SER A 386 -42.75 28.38 -35.01
C SER A 386 -42.44 29.87 -34.90
N VAL A 387 -41.65 30.39 -35.86
CA VAL A 387 -41.31 31.82 -36.00
C VAL A 387 -42.56 32.71 -36.02
N ASN A 388 -43.66 32.22 -36.58
CA ASN A 388 -44.92 32.96 -36.65
C ASN A 388 -45.68 33.12 -35.30
N GLY A 389 -45.08 32.67 -34.19
CA GLY A 389 -45.68 32.73 -32.85
C GLY A 389 -46.51 31.51 -32.46
N SER A 390 -46.69 30.52 -33.35
CA SER A 390 -47.45 29.32 -33.04
C SER A 390 -46.62 28.33 -32.22
N ILE A 391 -47.21 27.74 -31.18
CA ILE A 391 -46.67 26.59 -30.46
C ILE A 391 -47.66 25.44 -30.62
N TRP A 392 -47.14 24.34 -31.14
CA TRP A 392 -47.85 23.11 -31.43
C TRP A 392 -47.51 22.05 -30.39
N TYR A 393 -48.48 21.26 -29.98
CA TYR A 393 -48.31 20.07 -29.16
C TYR A 393 -48.50 18.83 -30.02
N VAL A 394 -47.54 17.91 -29.95
CA VAL A 394 -47.59 16.56 -30.51
C VAL A 394 -47.73 15.61 -29.33
N PRO A 395 -48.90 14.97 -29.12
CA PRO A 395 -49.12 14.13 -27.94
C PRO A 395 -48.27 12.86 -27.91
N ASP A 396 -47.93 12.32 -29.08
CA ASP A 396 -47.12 11.12 -29.24
C ASP A 396 -46.36 11.20 -30.56
N SER A 397 -45.06 11.47 -30.46
CA SER A 397 -44.10 11.53 -31.58
C SER A 397 -43.62 10.15 -32.02
N THR A 398 -43.95 9.09 -31.29
CA THR A 398 -43.61 7.70 -31.61
C THR A 398 -44.73 6.98 -32.38
N ALA A 399 -45.93 7.58 -32.43
CA ALA A 399 -47.06 7.06 -33.17
C ALA A 399 -46.75 6.94 -34.67
N ALA A 400 -47.24 5.85 -35.29
CA ALA A 400 -47.06 5.62 -36.73
C ALA A 400 -47.71 6.71 -37.62
N VAL A 401 -48.74 7.38 -37.08
CA VAL A 401 -49.42 8.54 -37.71
C VAL A 401 -49.59 9.61 -36.62
N PRO A 402 -48.57 10.46 -36.40
CA PRO A 402 -48.63 11.46 -35.34
C PRO A 402 -49.62 12.57 -35.69
N VAL A 403 -50.19 13.20 -34.66
CA VAL A 403 -51.11 14.34 -34.77
C VAL A 403 -50.53 15.55 -34.06
N LYS A 404 -50.95 16.76 -34.45
CA LYS A 404 -50.58 18.00 -33.75
C LYS A 404 -51.75 18.92 -33.54
N GLN A 405 -51.66 19.76 -32.51
CA GLN A 405 -52.60 20.84 -32.24
C GLN A 405 -51.88 22.11 -31.83
N GLN A 406 -52.37 23.27 -32.23
CA GLN A 406 -51.86 24.55 -31.74
C GLN A 406 -52.37 24.79 -30.32
N VAL A 407 -51.46 24.86 -29.35
CA VAL A 407 -51.77 25.07 -27.92
C VAL A 407 -51.54 26.50 -27.46
N LEU A 408 -50.70 27.25 -28.19
CA LEU A 408 -50.49 28.67 -27.94
C LEU A 408 -50.23 29.40 -29.26
N ASN A 409 -50.76 30.61 -29.38
CA ASN A 409 -50.37 31.55 -30.42
C ASN A 409 -49.88 32.83 -29.74
N VAL A 410 -48.56 32.98 -29.61
CA VAL A 410 -47.95 34.19 -29.03
C VAL A 410 -48.30 35.42 -29.88
N ALA A 411 -48.48 35.25 -31.19
CA ALA A 411 -48.89 36.34 -32.07
C ALA A 411 -50.32 36.83 -31.85
N SER A 412 -51.19 36.04 -31.21
CA SER A 412 -52.53 36.51 -30.79
C SER A 412 -52.53 37.19 -29.42
N LEU A 413 -51.44 37.08 -28.66
CA LEU A 413 -51.30 37.66 -27.32
C LEU A 413 -50.37 38.87 -27.30
N SER A 414 -49.67 39.13 -28.39
CA SER A 414 -48.70 40.22 -28.55
C SER A 414 -48.94 40.93 -29.88
N ASN A 415 -48.49 42.19 -30.01
CA ASN A 415 -48.59 42.94 -31.27
C ASN A 415 -47.54 42.49 -32.28
N PHE A 416 -47.72 41.27 -32.77
CA PHE A 416 -46.87 40.63 -33.77
C PHE A 416 -46.88 41.44 -35.07
N THR A 417 -45.78 42.15 -35.35
CA THR A 417 -45.56 42.82 -36.63
C THR A 417 -44.56 42.02 -37.44
N ARG A 418 -45.04 41.50 -38.58
CA ARG A 418 -44.30 40.89 -39.71
C ARG A 418 -42.84 40.48 -39.40
N GLY A 419 -42.65 39.23 -38.95
CA GLY A 419 -41.34 38.56 -38.97
C GLY A 419 -40.52 38.61 -37.68
N ARG A 420 -41.15 38.62 -36.50
CA ARG A 420 -40.46 38.58 -35.19
C ARG A 420 -40.60 37.19 -34.57
N SER A 421 -39.47 36.50 -34.35
CA SER A 421 -39.42 35.05 -34.10
C SER A 421 -39.59 34.64 -32.63
N ILE A 422 -40.15 33.45 -32.40
CA ILE A 422 -39.79 32.64 -31.21
C ILE A 422 -38.34 32.17 -31.40
N TYR A 423 -37.54 32.17 -30.33
CA TYR A 423 -36.15 31.73 -30.31
C TYR A 423 -35.96 30.42 -29.58
N SER A 424 -36.69 30.22 -28.48
CA SER A 424 -36.64 28.99 -27.71
C SER A 424 -37.95 28.77 -26.95
N ILE A 425 -38.17 27.51 -26.60
CA ILE A 425 -39.25 27.05 -25.73
C ILE A 425 -38.67 26.00 -24.79
N GLU A 426 -39.03 26.05 -23.52
CA GLU A 426 -38.65 25.04 -22.53
C GLU A 426 -39.84 24.75 -21.61
N CYS A 427 -40.01 23.49 -21.24
CA CYS A 427 -40.94 23.08 -20.19
C CYS A 427 -40.27 23.21 -18.82
N PHE A 428 -41.02 23.60 -17.79
CA PHE A 428 -40.52 23.52 -16.42
C PHE A 428 -40.40 22.05 -15.98
N PRO A 429 -39.48 21.71 -15.06
CA PRO A 429 -39.39 20.35 -14.51
C PRO A 429 -40.70 19.83 -13.91
N ASP A 430 -41.56 20.74 -13.41
CA ASP A 430 -42.88 20.45 -12.85
C ASP A 430 -44.03 20.59 -13.86
N PHE A 431 -43.76 20.60 -15.18
CA PHE A 431 -44.76 20.80 -16.22
C PHE A 431 -45.98 19.88 -16.07
N ALA A 432 -45.79 18.62 -15.65
CA ALA A 432 -46.89 17.68 -15.47
C ALA A 432 -47.95 18.15 -14.45
N THR A 433 -47.55 18.96 -13.46
CA THR A 433 -48.46 19.53 -12.45
C THR A 433 -48.82 20.98 -12.72
N THR A 434 -47.92 21.77 -13.32
CA THR A 434 -48.12 23.22 -13.49
C THR A 434 -48.52 23.65 -14.89
N GLY A 435 -48.19 22.86 -15.91
CA GLY A 435 -48.31 23.23 -17.32
C GLY A 435 -47.40 24.40 -17.71
N HIS A 436 -46.42 24.76 -16.89
CA HIS A 436 -45.58 25.92 -17.14
C HIS A 436 -44.57 25.68 -18.27
N ILE A 437 -44.57 26.61 -19.22
CA ILE A 437 -43.54 26.73 -20.25
C ILE A 437 -42.91 28.11 -20.17
N ILE A 438 -41.66 28.22 -20.59
CA ILE A 438 -41.00 29.50 -20.84
C ILE A 438 -40.72 29.62 -22.33
N VAL A 439 -41.03 30.79 -22.89
CA VAL A 439 -40.84 31.08 -24.31
C VAL A 439 -40.03 32.35 -24.43
N ASN A 440 -38.96 32.28 -25.22
CA ASN A 440 -38.18 33.44 -25.61
C ASN A 440 -38.62 33.91 -26.99
N TYR A 441 -39.06 35.16 -27.13
CA TYR A 441 -39.62 35.70 -28.38
C TYR A 441 -39.40 37.20 -28.49
N GLN A 442 -39.44 37.75 -29.70
CA GLN A 442 -39.39 39.20 -29.92
C GLN A 442 -40.77 39.86 -29.77
N GLY A 443 -40.86 40.99 -29.04
CA GLY A 443 -42.11 41.75 -28.85
C GLY A 443 -41.90 43.28 -28.84
N ASP A 444 -42.96 44.07 -28.99
CA ASP A 444 -42.97 45.54 -28.84
C ASP A 444 -43.41 45.92 -27.42
N SER A 445 -42.63 46.76 -26.73
CA SER A 445 -42.88 47.23 -25.36
C SER A 445 -44.03 48.24 -25.23
N SER A 446 -44.45 48.88 -26.31
CA SER A 446 -45.30 50.08 -26.27
C SER A 446 -46.81 49.84 -26.36
N ARG A 447 -47.30 48.61 -26.57
CA ARG A 447 -48.74 48.34 -26.79
C ARG A 447 -49.22 47.00 -26.21
N LEU A 448 -49.37 46.96 -24.88
CA LEU A 448 -50.10 45.92 -24.14
C LEU A 448 -51.61 45.93 -24.48
N PRO A 449 -52.41 44.90 -24.11
CA PRO A 449 -53.85 44.89 -24.34
C PRO A 449 -54.51 46.20 -23.86
N ALA A 450 -55.19 46.91 -24.76
CA ALA A 450 -55.90 48.13 -24.38
C ALA A 450 -57.13 47.75 -23.53
N PRO A 451 -57.32 48.36 -22.34
CA PRO A 451 -58.53 48.16 -21.56
C PRO A 451 -59.77 48.51 -22.37
N GLY A 452 -60.84 47.73 -22.24
CA GLY A 452 -62.15 48.10 -22.80
C GLY A 452 -62.72 49.35 -22.11
N PRO A 453 -63.79 49.96 -22.66
CA PRO A 453 -64.43 51.12 -22.04
C PRO A 453 -64.80 50.84 -20.57
N GLY A 454 -64.15 51.53 -19.63
CA GLY A 454 -64.39 51.39 -18.18
C GLY A 454 -63.40 50.49 -17.42
N GLN A 455 -62.38 49.93 -18.07
CA GLN A 455 -61.27 49.23 -17.40
C GLN A 455 -60.01 50.10 -17.36
N THR A 456 -59.22 49.98 -16.30
CA THR A 456 -57.88 50.57 -16.18
C THR A 456 -56.82 49.55 -16.59
N VAL A 457 -55.59 50.01 -16.86
CA VAL A 457 -54.45 49.11 -17.14
C VAL A 457 -54.17 48.16 -15.97
N GLN A 458 -54.47 48.57 -14.72
CA GLN A 458 -54.37 47.73 -13.52
C GLN A 458 -55.45 46.64 -13.46
N ASP A 459 -56.63 46.85 -14.06
CA ASP A 459 -57.72 45.86 -14.07
C ASP A 459 -57.45 44.68 -15.01
N VAL A 460 -56.53 44.85 -15.97
CA VAL A 460 -56.17 43.82 -16.95
C VAL A 460 -54.77 43.22 -16.67
N MET A 461 -53.96 43.86 -15.81
CA MET A 461 -52.59 43.45 -15.51
C MET A 461 -52.21 43.73 -14.04
N VAL A 462 -52.46 42.78 -13.16
CA VAL A 462 -52.28 42.94 -11.69
C VAL A 462 -50.81 42.93 -11.21
N ASN A 463 -49.83 42.55 -12.04
CA ASN A 463 -48.44 42.29 -11.60
C ASN A 463 -47.33 42.94 -12.45
N LEU A 464 -47.58 44.02 -13.20
CA LEU A 464 -46.51 44.69 -13.97
C LEU A 464 -45.97 45.92 -13.24
N ASP A 465 -44.72 45.83 -12.77
CA ASP A 465 -43.97 46.94 -12.17
C ASP A 465 -43.57 47.97 -13.26
N LYS A 466 -43.58 49.26 -12.93
CA LYS A 466 -43.61 50.37 -13.91
C LYS A 466 -42.50 51.39 -13.66
N ASN A 467 -41.61 51.62 -14.64
CA ASN A 467 -40.75 52.82 -14.83
C ASN A 467 -40.23 52.83 -16.29
N GLY A 468 -40.68 53.64 -17.27
CA GLY A 468 -40.47 55.09 -17.50
C GLY A 468 -39.10 55.34 -18.19
N ALA A 469 -38.88 55.89 -19.40
CA ALA A 469 -39.59 56.74 -20.38
C ALA A 469 -39.12 56.41 -21.84
N PRO A 470 -39.80 56.85 -22.92
CA PRO A 470 -39.50 56.42 -24.30
C PRO A 470 -38.45 57.31 -24.99
N ASP A 471 -37.45 56.70 -25.62
CA ASP A 471 -36.57 57.33 -26.61
C ASP A 471 -36.61 56.57 -27.95
N SER A 472 -36.32 57.29 -29.03
CA SER A 472 -36.90 57.12 -30.38
C SER A 472 -36.12 56.25 -31.38
N ILE A 473 -35.78 55.01 -31.01
CA ILE A 473 -35.26 53.99 -31.95
C ILE A 473 -36.04 52.70 -31.68
N ILE A 474 -36.52 52.00 -32.74
CA ILE A 474 -37.24 50.73 -32.58
C ILE A 474 -36.28 49.68 -32.04
N GLU A 475 -36.19 49.56 -30.71
CA GLU A 475 -35.55 48.44 -30.02
C GLU A 475 -36.55 47.27 -30.02
N CYS A 476 -36.21 46.18 -30.71
CA CYS A 476 -36.92 44.92 -30.51
C CYS A 476 -36.52 44.36 -29.13
N ASP A 477 -37.44 44.32 -28.18
CA ASP A 477 -37.16 43.68 -26.90
C ASP A 477 -37.24 42.16 -27.05
N LEU A 478 -36.14 41.48 -26.72
CA LEU A 478 -36.16 40.05 -26.47
C LEU A 478 -36.96 39.81 -25.18
N ARG A 479 -38.08 39.10 -25.29
CA ARG A 479 -38.97 38.81 -24.17
C ARG A 479 -38.84 37.36 -23.77
N VAL A 480 -38.70 37.15 -22.47
CA VAL A 480 -38.82 35.84 -21.84
C VAL A 480 -40.10 35.86 -21.04
N SER A 481 -41.10 35.08 -21.44
CA SER A 481 -42.37 34.98 -20.72
C SER A 481 -42.66 33.56 -20.33
N ARG A 482 -43.22 33.39 -19.13
CA ARG A 482 -43.81 32.14 -18.68
C ARG A 482 -45.27 32.09 -19.12
N PHE A 483 -45.68 30.97 -19.69
CA PHE A 483 -47.07 30.67 -20.00
C PHE A 483 -47.51 29.42 -19.26
N THR A 484 -48.80 29.33 -18.96
CA THR A 484 -49.41 28.17 -18.33
C THR A 484 -50.32 27.48 -19.34
N LEU A 485 -49.95 26.27 -19.76
CA LEU A 485 -50.82 25.41 -20.55
C LEU A 485 -51.75 24.66 -19.59
N SER A 486 -53.04 25.00 -19.56
CA SER A 486 -54.01 24.30 -18.71
C SER A 486 -54.19 22.85 -19.18
N PRO A 487 -54.67 21.95 -18.31
CA PRO A 487 -55.13 20.63 -18.73
C PRO A 487 -56.11 20.70 -19.91
N ASP A 488 -56.98 21.72 -19.98
CA ASP A 488 -57.90 21.92 -21.12
C ASP A 488 -57.19 22.30 -22.42
N HIS A 489 -56.06 23.04 -22.37
CA HIS A 489 -55.20 23.27 -23.55
C HIS A 489 -54.58 21.95 -24.05
N LEU A 490 -54.44 20.95 -23.19
CA LEU A 490 -53.89 19.62 -23.50
C LEU A 490 -54.99 18.56 -23.75
N VAL A 491 -56.22 18.75 -23.25
CA VAL A 491 -57.35 17.78 -23.29
C VAL A 491 -58.42 18.13 -24.33
N SER A 492 -58.59 19.40 -24.72
CA SER A 492 -59.37 19.77 -25.94
C SER A 492 -58.80 19.15 -27.24
N ALA A 493 -57.66 18.46 -27.10
CA ALA A 493 -56.95 17.64 -28.07
C ALA A 493 -57.57 16.28 -28.42
N VAL A 494 -58.77 15.93 -27.92
CA VAL A 494 -59.42 14.65 -28.25
C VAL A 494 -60.68 14.80 -29.14
N ASP A 495 -61.41 15.92 -29.08
CA ASP A 495 -62.76 16.02 -29.70
C ASP A 495 -62.95 17.13 -30.76
N GLY A 496 -61.90 17.85 -31.17
CA GLY A 496 -61.94 18.65 -32.39
C GLY A 496 -62.89 19.87 -32.45
N LEU A 497 -63.38 20.41 -31.32
CA LEU A 497 -64.21 21.63 -31.33
C LEU A 497 -63.95 22.61 -30.17
N SER A 498 -63.51 23.82 -30.57
CA SER A 498 -64.00 25.16 -30.18
C SER A 498 -62.98 26.15 -29.55
N PRO A 499 -63.12 27.46 -29.88
CA PRO A 499 -62.17 28.51 -29.57
C PRO A 499 -62.46 29.24 -28.24
N ASN A 500 -61.43 29.87 -27.67
CA ASN A 500 -61.42 30.80 -26.54
C ASN A 500 -61.38 30.20 -25.12
N ARG A 501 -60.20 30.32 -24.46
CA ARG A 501 -59.97 31.14 -23.24
C ARG A 501 -58.56 30.86 -22.69
N ILE A 502 -57.59 31.69 -23.08
CA ILE A 502 -56.26 31.72 -22.46
C ILE A 502 -56.37 32.54 -21.16
N ARG A 503 -55.95 31.98 -20.02
CA ARG A 503 -55.64 32.76 -18.81
C ARG A 503 -54.13 32.87 -18.66
N VAL A 504 -53.61 34.09 -18.68
CA VAL A 504 -52.21 34.41 -18.34
C VAL A 504 -52.17 34.61 -16.83
N GLY A 505 -51.32 33.85 -16.12
CA GLY A 505 -51.17 33.86 -14.66
C GLY A 505 -49.91 34.56 -14.19
#